data_AF-B1WAT9-F1
#
_entry.id   AF-B1WAT9-F1
#
_cell.length_a   1.000
_cell.length_b   1.000
_cell.length_c   1.000
_cell.angle_alpha   90.00
_cell.angle_beta   90.00
_cell.angle_gamma   90.00
#
_symmetry.space_group_name_H-M   'P 1'
#
loop_
_entity.id
_entity.type
_entity.pdbx_description
1 polymer ?
#
loop_
_entity_poly.entity_id
_entity_poly.type
_entity_poly.pdbx_seq_one_letter_code
_entity_poly.pdbx_strand_id
1 'polypeptide(L)'
;MAAEVGKLSKNLLRMKFMQRTLDAETKKQLEEDEKKIISDEHWYLDLPELKEKESYIIEERSFLPCEDFLYGRMSFKGFNTEVEKLMTQLNSRTKTEEIVEEGTMDVDVSDEEMARRYESLVGTIKKKFTKKRNQKELKEEGEDENCNIRSIKVQKVFLKPQD
;
A
#
# COMPACT_ATOMS: atom_id res chain seq x y z
N MET A 1 -35.08 16.78 -9.99
CA MET A 1 -35.28 15.33 -9.85
C MET A 1 -34.51 14.67 -10.97
N ALA A 2 -33.31 14.16 -10.69
CA ALA A 2 -32.50 13.51 -11.71
C ALA A 2 -33.13 12.15 -12.04
N ALA A 3 -33.50 11.94 -13.30
CA ALA A 3 -34.08 10.70 -13.77
C ALA A 3 -33.13 9.52 -13.46
N GLU A 4 -33.68 8.41 -12.93
CA GLU A 4 -32.98 7.13 -12.88
C GLU A 4 -32.58 6.74 -14.31
N VAL A 5 -31.33 7.00 -14.67
CA VAL A 5 -30.72 6.41 -15.86
C VAL A 5 -30.71 4.90 -15.63
N GLY A 6 -31.37 4.17 -16.52
CA GLY A 6 -31.79 2.78 -16.32
C GLY A 6 -30.66 1.85 -15.88
N LYS A 7 -30.84 1.25 -14.70
CA LYS A 7 -29.98 0.18 -14.18
C LYS A 7 -30.11 -1.06 -15.07
N LEU A 8 -28.97 -1.68 -15.41
CA LEU A 8 -28.92 -2.92 -16.18
C LEU A 8 -29.51 -4.09 -15.37
N SER A 9 -30.04 -5.10 -16.06
CA SER A 9 -30.63 -6.27 -15.40
C SER A 9 -29.57 -7.12 -14.69
N LYS A 10 -29.93 -7.72 -13.56
CA LYS A 10 -29.02 -8.60 -12.78
C LYS A 10 -28.45 -9.75 -13.61
N ASN A 11 -29.26 -10.35 -14.50
CA ASN A 11 -28.83 -11.44 -15.38
C ASN A 11 -27.77 -11.00 -16.40
N LEU A 12 -27.90 -9.79 -16.98
CA LEU A 12 -26.90 -9.23 -17.89
C LEU A 12 -25.60 -8.91 -17.13
N LEU A 13 -25.74 -8.35 -15.94
CA LEU A 13 -24.63 -7.96 -15.08
C LEU A 13 -23.81 -9.18 -14.59
N ARG A 14 -24.45 -10.35 -14.48
CA ARG A 14 -23.81 -11.63 -14.16
C ARG A 14 -22.94 -12.19 -15.29
N MET A 15 -23.07 -11.71 -16.53
CA MET A 15 -22.29 -12.24 -17.66
C MET A 15 -20.80 -11.91 -17.52
N LYS A 16 -19.92 -12.87 -17.89
CA LYS A 16 -18.45 -12.77 -17.71
C LYS A 16 -17.83 -11.49 -18.27
N PHE A 17 -18.36 -10.97 -19.38
CA PHE A 17 -17.84 -9.75 -20.00
C PHE A 17 -18.22 -8.48 -19.22
N MET A 18 -19.34 -8.49 -18.50
CA MET A 18 -19.73 -7.39 -17.62
C MET A 18 -18.95 -7.41 -16.31
N GLN A 19 -18.54 -8.58 -15.81
CA GLN A 19 -17.87 -8.73 -14.50
C GLN A 19 -16.55 -7.97 -14.32
N ARG A 20 -15.84 -7.63 -15.41
CA ARG A 20 -14.56 -6.89 -15.32
C ARG A 20 -14.73 -5.39 -15.09
N THR A 21 -15.81 -4.80 -15.61
CA THR A 21 -16.10 -3.34 -15.56
C THR A 21 -17.14 -2.98 -14.50
N LEU A 22 -17.53 -3.95 -13.69
CA LEU A 22 -18.61 -3.87 -12.74
C LEU A 22 -18.10 -3.29 -11.42
N ASP A 23 -18.81 -2.30 -10.89
CA ASP A 23 -18.43 -1.64 -9.64
C ASP A 23 -18.37 -2.66 -8.50
N ALA A 24 -17.33 -2.58 -7.66
CA ALA A 24 -17.10 -3.54 -6.58
C ALA A 24 -18.32 -3.71 -5.65
N GLU A 25 -19.11 -2.65 -5.45
CA GLU A 25 -20.35 -2.68 -4.67
C GLU A 25 -21.44 -3.54 -5.32
N THR A 26 -21.65 -3.37 -6.63
CA THR A 26 -22.63 -4.17 -7.38
C THR A 26 -22.21 -5.64 -7.50
N LYS A 27 -20.90 -5.91 -7.48
CA LYS A 27 -20.36 -7.28 -7.47
C LYS A 27 -20.67 -7.98 -6.15
N LYS A 28 -20.44 -7.29 -5.04
CA LYS A 28 -20.74 -7.81 -3.69
C LYS A 28 -22.22 -8.15 -3.54
N GLN A 29 -23.12 -7.30 -4.04
CA GLN A 29 -24.56 -7.56 -4.00
C GLN A 29 -24.95 -8.83 -4.76
N LEU A 30 -24.36 -9.07 -5.95
CA LEU A 30 -24.61 -10.31 -6.70
C LEU A 30 -24.05 -11.55 -5.99
N GLU A 31 -22.85 -11.45 -5.41
CA GLU A 31 -22.26 -12.55 -4.64
C GLU A 31 -23.06 -12.85 -3.36
N GLU A 32 -23.58 -11.83 -2.68
CA GLU A 32 -24.46 -11.99 -1.52
C GLU A 32 -25.78 -12.65 -1.90
N ASP A 33 -26.40 -12.24 -3.00
CA ASP A 33 -27.62 -12.87 -3.51
C ASP A 33 -27.38 -14.34 -3.88
N GLU A 34 -26.22 -14.70 -4.45
CA GLU A 34 -25.83 -16.10 -4.70
C GLU A 34 -25.61 -16.88 -3.39
N LYS A 35 -24.93 -16.28 -2.41
CA LYS A 35 -24.70 -16.91 -1.10
C LYS A 35 -26.01 -17.12 -0.34
N LYS A 36 -26.98 -16.21 -0.46
CA LYS A 36 -28.32 -16.37 0.13
C LYS A 36 -29.04 -17.57 -0.46
N ILE A 37 -29.03 -17.73 -1.79
CA ILE A 37 -29.66 -18.89 -2.44
C ILE A 37 -29.05 -20.21 -1.93
N ILE A 38 -27.72 -20.27 -1.85
CA ILE A 38 -27.02 -21.45 -1.33
C ILE A 38 -27.35 -21.67 0.16
N SER A 39 -27.41 -20.62 0.96
CA SER A 39 -27.74 -20.69 2.38
C SER A 39 -29.18 -21.14 2.62
N ASP A 40 -30.13 -20.69 1.79
CA ASP A 40 -31.55 -21.04 1.90
C ASP A 40 -31.78 -22.52 1.54
N GLU A 41 -30.96 -23.07 0.63
CA GLU A 41 -30.97 -24.49 0.27
C GLU A 41 -30.18 -25.37 1.25
N HIS A 42 -29.25 -24.78 2.00
CA HIS A 42 -28.40 -25.51 2.95
C HIS A 42 -29.15 -25.75 4.27
N TRP A 43 -29.80 -26.90 4.35
CA TRP A 43 -30.39 -27.39 5.59
C TRP A 43 -29.32 -28.09 6.45
N TYR A 44 -29.31 -27.83 7.75
CA TYR A 44 -28.50 -28.53 8.73
C TYR A 44 -29.39 -29.42 9.60
N LEU A 45 -28.89 -30.59 10.02
CA LEU A 45 -29.51 -31.41 11.03
C LEU A 45 -28.75 -31.24 12.34
N ASP A 46 -29.33 -30.52 13.29
CA ASP A 46 -28.73 -30.32 14.61
C ASP A 46 -28.84 -31.61 15.43
N LEU A 47 -27.71 -32.31 15.57
CA LEU A 47 -27.54 -33.45 16.47
C LEU A 47 -26.65 -33.01 17.64
N PRO A 48 -27.23 -32.63 18.80
CA PRO A 48 -26.47 -32.12 19.96
C PRO A 48 -25.40 -33.12 20.43
N GLU A 49 -25.72 -34.42 20.39
CA GLU A 49 -24.85 -35.51 20.83
C GLU A 49 -23.58 -35.67 19.98
N LEU A 50 -23.59 -35.21 18.73
CA LEU A 50 -22.46 -35.30 17.81
C LEU A 50 -21.59 -34.03 17.85
N LYS A 51 -22.20 -32.89 18.17
CA LYS A 51 -21.49 -31.62 18.35
C LYS A 51 -20.60 -31.62 19.59
N GLU A 52 -21.01 -32.34 20.63
CA GLU A 52 -20.22 -32.53 21.85
C GLU A 52 -19.12 -33.58 21.69
N LYS A 53 -19.21 -34.43 20.66
CA LYS A 53 -18.24 -35.48 20.35
C LYS A 53 -17.39 -35.07 19.16
N GLU A 54 -16.56 -34.06 19.36
CA GLU A 54 -15.47 -33.79 18.43
C GLU A 54 -14.46 -34.94 18.47
N SER A 55 -13.85 -35.26 17.32
CA SER A 55 -12.92 -36.39 17.20
C SER A 55 -11.70 -36.17 18.09
N TYR A 56 -11.57 -36.99 19.14
CA TYR A 56 -10.44 -36.91 20.08
C TYR A 56 -9.08 -37.26 19.43
N ILE A 57 -9.10 -38.07 18.36
CA ILE A 57 -7.92 -38.49 17.61
C ILE A 57 -8.24 -38.32 16.12
N ILE A 58 -7.36 -37.62 15.41
CA ILE A 58 -7.45 -37.40 13.96
C ILE A 58 -6.29 -38.14 13.31
N GLU A 59 -6.60 -39.11 12.47
CA GLU A 59 -5.60 -39.84 11.70
C GLU A 59 -5.29 -39.09 10.41
N GLU A 60 -4.16 -38.40 10.38
CA GLU A 60 -3.67 -37.73 9.17
C GLU A 60 -2.68 -38.61 8.42
N ARG A 61 -2.87 -38.72 7.10
CA ARG A 61 -1.95 -39.47 6.22
C ARG A 61 -0.76 -38.65 5.77
N SER A 62 -0.81 -37.34 5.95
CA SER A 62 0.24 -36.41 5.53
C SER A 62 1.28 -36.24 6.61
N PHE A 63 2.55 -36.27 6.23
CA PHE A 63 3.67 -35.94 7.12
C PHE A 63 3.95 -34.44 7.22
N LEU A 64 3.29 -33.61 6.40
CA LEU A 64 3.48 -32.15 6.40
C LEU A 64 3.29 -31.50 7.79
N PRO A 65 2.31 -31.92 8.62
CA PRO A 65 2.13 -31.35 9.96
C PRO A 65 3.11 -31.92 10.99
N CYS A 66 3.78 -33.03 10.67
CA CYS A 66 4.70 -33.71 11.57
C CYS A 66 6.15 -33.24 11.42
N GLU A 67 6.53 -32.71 10.25
CA GLU A 67 7.91 -32.32 9.94
C GLU A 67 7.95 -31.05 9.08
N ASP A 68 8.85 -30.13 9.42
CA ASP A 68 9.02 -28.83 8.75
C ASP A 68 9.76 -28.99 7.41
N PHE A 69 9.05 -29.46 6.40
CA PHE A 69 9.62 -29.64 5.07
C PHE A 69 9.91 -28.31 4.37
N LEU A 70 11.11 -28.22 3.79
CA LEU A 70 11.49 -27.14 2.89
C LEU A 70 10.86 -27.32 1.50
N TYR A 71 10.71 -26.21 0.78
CA TYR A 71 10.29 -26.19 -0.61
C TYR A 71 11.25 -27.02 -1.50
N GLY A 72 10.72 -28.07 -2.11
CA GLY A 72 11.54 -29.08 -2.80
C GLY A 72 12.18 -28.62 -4.12
N ARG A 73 11.67 -27.57 -4.78
CA ARG A 73 12.32 -27.05 -6.00
C ARG A 73 13.41 -26.05 -5.61
N MET A 74 14.65 -26.48 -5.78
CA MET A 74 15.84 -25.70 -5.45
C MET A 74 16.76 -25.58 -6.66
N SER A 75 17.34 -24.38 -6.82
CA SER A 75 18.40 -24.11 -7.77
C SER A 75 19.55 -23.45 -7.01
N PHE A 76 20.77 -23.59 -7.51
CA PHE A 76 21.96 -23.08 -6.86
C PHE A 76 22.84 -22.39 -7.89
N LYS A 77 23.72 -21.48 -7.44
CA LYS A 77 24.75 -20.82 -8.25
C LYS A 77 24.20 -20.08 -9.49
N GLY A 78 22.97 -19.58 -9.44
CA GLY A 78 22.37 -18.77 -10.49
C GLY A 78 21.94 -19.54 -11.73
N PHE A 79 21.81 -20.88 -11.67
CA PHE A 79 21.32 -21.69 -12.79
C PHE A 79 19.87 -21.33 -13.17
N ASN A 80 19.06 -20.95 -12.17
CA ASN A 80 17.74 -20.39 -12.39
C ASN A 80 17.41 -19.40 -11.26
N THR A 81 17.58 -18.11 -11.56
CA THR A 81 17.35 -17.02 -10.59
C THR A 81 15.89 -16.90 -10.16
N GLU A 82 14.92 -17.32 -10.97
CA GLU A 82 13.51 -17.32 -10.58
C GLU A 82 13.24 -18.41 -9.52
N VAL A 83 13.82 -19.59 -9.71
CA VAL A 83 13.68 -20.70 -8.74
C VAL A 83 14.42 -20.39 -7.43
N GLU A 84 15.59 -19.74 -7.49
CA GLU A 84 16.30 -19.29 -6.28
C GLU A 84 15.49 -18.25 -5.48
N LYS A 85 14.83 -17.30 -6.17
CA LYS A 85 13.92 -16.35 -5.54
C LYS A 85 12.72 -17.05 -4.90
N LEU A 86 12.09 -17.99 -5.61
CA LEU A 86 10.96 -18.77 -5.08
C LEU A 86 11.37 -19.62 -3.88
N MET A 87 12.52 -20.28 -3.94
CA MET A 87 13.10 -21.04 -2.82
C MET A 87 13.29 -20.16 -1.60
N THR A 88 13.83 -18.96 -1.78
CA THR A 88 14.06 -18.02 -0.68
C THR A 88 12.75 -17.53 -0.08
N GLN A 89 11.76 -17.15 -0.91
CA GLN A 89 10.46 -16.64 -0.44
C GLN A 89 9.60 -17.68 0.26
N LEU A 90 9.59 -18.93 -0.23
CA LEU A 90 8.74 -19.97 0.33
C LEU A 90 9.35 -20.57 1.60
N ASN A 91 10.67 -20.71 1.64
CA ASN A 91 11.37 -21.19 2.85
C ASN A 91 11.51 -20.10 3.92
N SER A 92 11.56 -18.81 3.53
CA SER A 92 11.54 -17.72 4.50
C SER A 92 10.20 -17.67 5.21
N ARG A 93 9.08 -17.89 4.51
CA ARG A 93 7.74 -17.95 5.11
C ARG A 93 7.63 -18.99 6.22
N THR A 94 8.22 -20.16 6.03
CA THR A 94 8.27 -21.21 7.07
C THR A 94 9.14 -20.80 8.26
N LYS A 95 10.23 -20.04 8.04
CA LYS A 95 11.06 -19.51 9.13
C LYS A 95 10.50 -18.26 9.82
N THR A 96 9.65 -17.49 9.14
CA THR A 96 9.07 -16.25 9.69
C THR A 96 7.93 -16.47 10.67
N GLU A 97 7.47 -17.72 10.90
CA GLU A 97 6.62 -17.99 12.07
C GLU A 97 7.43 -17.91 13.38
N GLU A 98 8.75 -18.12 13.36
CA GLU A 98 9.64 -17.90 14.52
C GLU A 98 10.30 -16.51 14.53
N ILE A 99 10.36 -15.85 13.37
CA ILE A 99 11.06 -14.57 13.21
C ILE A 99 10.02 -13.47 12.98
N VAL A 100 9.53 -12.94 14.09
CA VAL A 100 8.88 -11.62 14.24
C VAL A 100 9.88 -10.48 13.91
N GLU A 101 10.97 -10.73 13.20
CA GLU A 101 11.93 -9.68 12.83
C GLU A 101 11.39 -8.89 11.64
N GLU A 102 10.92 -7.70 12.00
CA GLU A 102 11.47 -6.47 11.44
C GLU A 102 11.06 -6.28 9.95
N GLY A 103 9.92 -5.68 9.64
CA GLY A 103 9.67 -4.29 10.00
C GLY A 103 10.63 -3.29 9.31
N THR A 104 11.69 -3.74 8.64
CA THR A 104 12.52 -2.90 7.79
C THR A 104 11.80 -2.71 6.46
N MET A 105 10.80 -1.83 6.46
CA MET A 105 10.50 -1.10 5.23
C MET A 105 11.81 -0.48 4.77
N ASP A 106 12.18 -0.67 3.51
CA ASP A 106 13.30 0.04 2.88
C ASP A 106 12.97 1.55 2.91
N VAL A 107 13.35 2.24 3.99
CA VAL A 107 13.19 3.68 4.09
C VAL A 107 14.39 4.32 3.39
N ASP A 108 14.15 4.95 2.25
CA ASP A 108 15.18 5.63 1.45
C ASP A 108 15.92 6.74 2.22
N VAL A 109 15.40 7.18 3.38
CA VAL A 109 15.97 8.25 4.21
C VAL A 109 15.88 7.86 5.68
N SER A 110 17.04 7.76 6.35
CA SER A 110 17.11 7.55 7.80
C SER A 110 16.55 8.75 8.58
N ASP A 111 15.91 8.50 9.73
CA ASP A 111 15.41 9.53 10.65
C ASP A 111 16.49 10.56 11.03
N GLU A 112 17.75 10.14 11.12
CA GLU A 112 18.89 11.03 11.38
C GLU A 112 19.12 12.03 10.23
N GLU A 113 18.98 11.58 8.97
CA GLU A 113 19.13 12.45 7.81
C GLU A 113 17.94 13.41 7.70
N MET A 114 16.73 12.93 8.02
CA MET A 114 15.52 13.74 8.09
C MET A 114 15.68 14.88 9.10
N ALA A 115 16.17 14.59 10.32
CA ALA A 115 16.42 15.58 11.37
C ALA A 115 17.39 16.69 10.91
N ARG A 116 18.53 16.32 10.32
CA ARG A 116 19.52 17.29 9.82
C ARG A 116 18.95 18.22 8.75
N ARG A 117 18.09 17.72 7.86
CA ARG A 117 17.41 18.54 6.84
C ARG A 117 16.40 19.50 7.48
N TYR A 118 15.67 19.08 8.50
CA TYR A 118 14.74 19.94 9.24
C TYR A 118 15.44 21.07 10.01
N GLU A 119 16.59 20.81 10.64
CA GLU A 119 17.38 21.83 11.35
C GLU A 119 17.74 23.03 10.46
N SER A 120 18.24 22.74 9.24
CA SER A 120 18.62 23.77 8.26
C SER A 120 17.41 24.54 7.71
N LEU A 121 16.31 23.84 7.42
CA LEU A 121 15.13 24.43 6.80
C LEU A 121 14.34 25.32 7.78
N VAL A 122 14.16 24.89 9.03
CA VAL A 122 13.38 25.64 10.04
C VAL A 122 14.05 26.98 10.39
N GLY A 123 15.39 27.02 10.47
CA GLY A 123 16.13 28.25 10.73
C GLY A 123 16.00 29.31 9.63
N THR A 124 15.93 28.89 8.36
CA THR A 124 15.78 29.81 7.22
C THR A 124 14.33 30.25 7.02
N ILE A 125 13.35 29.37 7.26
CA ILE A 125 11.93 29.69 7.16
C ILE A 125 11.50 30.69 8.24
N LYS A 126 11.97 30.53 9.49
CA LYS A 126 11.67 31.47 10.58
C LYS A 126 12.06 32.92 10.23
N LYS A 127 13.21 33.11 9.56
CA LYS A 127 13.68 34.43 9.10
C LYS A 127 12.80 35.05 8.00
N LYS A 128 12.14 34.24 7.17
CA LYS A 128 11.24 34.75 6.12
C LYS A 128 9.92 35.30 6.68
N PHE A 129 9.48 34.79 7.83
CA PHE A 129 8.25 35.24 8.49
C PHE A 129 8.48 36.38 9.49
N THR A 130 9.65 36.49 10.14
CA THR A 130 9.96 37.65 11.00
C THR A 130 10.18 38.93 10.20
N LYS A 131 10.77 38.85 9.00
CA LYS A 131 11.03 40.01 8.14
C LYS A 131 9.74 40.72 7.68
N LYS A 132 8.61 40.01 7.58
CA LYS A 132 7.30 40.60 7.24
C LYS A 132 6.62 41.29 8.43
N ARG A 133 7.00 40.99 9.68
CA ARG A 133 6.41 41.61 10.88
C ARG A 133 6.97 43.01 11.13
N ASN A 134 8.27 43.22 10.86
CA ASN A 134 8.95 44.49 11.18
C ASN A 134 9.03 45.46 9.97
N GLN A 135 8.43 45.12 8.82
CA GLN A 135 8.42 46.01 7.65
C GLN A 135 7.52 47.25 7.84
N LYS A 136 6.63 47.25 8.85
CA LYS A 136 5.80 48.41 9.19
C LYS A 136 6.50 49.45 10.07
N GLU A 137 7.54 49.08 10.83
CA GLU A 137 8.15 49.98 11.82
C GLU A 137 9.32 50.81 11.26
N LEU A 138 9.96 50.39 10.16
CA LEU A 138 11.14 51.07 9.59
C LEU A 138 10.83 52.02 8.43
N LYS A 139 9.55 52.35 8.18
CA LYS A 139 9.15 53.28 7.11
C LYS A 139 8.89 54.72 7.60
N GLU A 140 9.02 54.99 8.89
CA GLU A 140 8.68 56.31 9.45
C GLU A 140 9.87 57.19 9.84
N GLU A 141 11.13 56.73 9.73
CA GLU A 141 12.26 57.61 10.03
C GLU A 141 13.44 57.45 9.05
N GLY A 142 13.73 58.53 8.32
CA GLY A 142 15.10 58.92 7.98
C GLY A 142 15.61 58.57 6.59
N GLU A 143 15.66 59.60 5.74
CA GLU A 143 16.39 59.70 4.48
C GLU A 143 17.91 59.53 4.72
N ASP A 144 18.62 58.83 3.82
CA ASP A 144 19.88 59.27 3.18
C ASP A 144 20.69 58.11 2.54
N GLU A 145 20.97 58.32 1.23
CA GLU A 145 22.20 58.00 0.49
C GLU A 145 22.60 56.56 0.06
N ASN A 146 22.71 56.43 -1.29
CA ASN A 146 23.73 55.71 -2.11
C ASN A 146 24.03 54.20 -1.86
N CYS A 147 24.33 53.34 -2.85
CA CYS A 147 24.52 53.41 -4.29
C CYS A 147 24.43 51.98 -4.88
N ASN A 148 24.09 51.91 -6.18
CA ASN A 148 24.34 50.86 -7.19
C ASN A 148 24.85 49.46 -6.79
N ILE A 149 24.14 48.42 -7.23
CA ILE A 149 24.58 47.45 -8.27
C ILE A 149 23.31 46.85 -8.90
N ARG A 150 22.99 47.25 -10.15
CA ARG A 150 21.96 46.60 -10.97
C ARG A 150 22.61 45.44 -11.74
N SER A 151 22.57 44.22 -11.21
CA SER A 151 22.85 43.03 -12.03
C SER A 151 21.58 42.66 -12.83
N ILE A 152 21.65 42.85 -14.14
CA ILE A 152 20.60 42.51 -15.11
C ILE A 152 20.23 41.03 -14.98
N LYS A 153 18.95 40.74 -14.73
CA LYS A 153 18.43 39.36 -14.69
C LYS A 153 18.30 38.83 -16.11
N VAL A 154 19.23 37.98 -16.55
CA VAL A 154 19.05 37.19 -17.78
C VAL A 154 18.00 36.12 -17.50
N GLN A 155 16.91 36.11 -18.28
CA GLN A 155 15.89 35.06 -18.19
C GLN A 155 16.50 33.75 -18.72
N LYS A 156 16.59 32.73 -17.87
CA LYS A 156 17.00 31.38 -18.28
C LYS A 156 15.81 30.70 -18.95
N VAL A 157 15.92 30.41 -20.24
CA VAL A 157 14.93 29.62 -21.00
C VAL A 157 15.34 28.15 -20.96
N PHE A 158 14.34 27.27 -20.85
CA PHE A 158 14.51 25.82 -20.79
C PHE A 158 14.98 25.27 -22.15
N LEU A 159 16.16 24.65 -22.17
CA LEU A 159 16.68 23.91 -23.33
C LEU A 159 16.27 22.44 -23.19
N LYS A 160 15.58 21.91 -24.21
CA LYS A 160 15.23 20.48 -24.27
C LYS A 160 16.49 19.65 -24.63
N PRO A 161 16.63 18.43 -24.07
CA PRO A 161 17.69 17.51 -24.46
C PRO A 161 17.56 17.10 -25.93
N GLN A 162 18.69 16.91 -26.62
CA GLN A 162 18.72 16.29 -27.95
C GLN A 162 18.71 14.77 -27.80
N ASP A 163 18.03 14.11 -28.75
CA ASP A 163 17.93 12.64 -28.86
C ASP A 163 19.28 11.97 -29.07
#